data_AF-A0A9D1IBS0-F1
#
_entry.id   AF-A0A9D1IBS0-F1
#
_cell.length_a   1.000
_cell.length_b   1.000
_cell.length_c   1.000
_cell.angle_alpha   90.00
_cell.angle_beta   90.00
_cell.angle_gamma   90.00
#
_symmetry.space_group_name_H-M   'P 1'
#
loop_
_entity.id
_entity.type
_entity.pdbx_description
1 polymer ?
#
loop_
_entity_poly.entity_id
_entity_poly.type
_entity_poly.pdbx_seq_one_letter_code
_entity_poly.pdbx_strand_id
1 'polypeptide(L)'
;MGMPVISPSTTSRRQAITDIIESVALQQTALSHILNAECEKLQRILGNKEASHQTILATNKSVEAMVGAITRLEMVLQSKLALFENCLCEQETNPED
;
A
#
# COMPACT_ATOMS: atom_id res chain seq x y z
N MET A 1 -27.81 5.49 25.85
CA MET A 1 -26.96 4.69 24.94
C MET A 1 -25.63 4.50 25.64
N GLY A 2 -25.30 3.27 26.06
CA GLY A 2 -24.06 2.99 26.80
C GLY A 2 -22.83 3.05 25.89
N MET A 3 -21.71 3.50 26.42
CA MET A 3 -20.43 3.54 25.70
C MET A 3 -20.00 2.10 25.36
N PRO A 4 -19.48 1.83 24.14
CA PRO A 4 -18.94 0.51 23.81
C PRO A 4 -17.80 0.12 24.76
N VAL A 5 -17.83 -1.12 25.26
CA VAL A 5 -16.70 -1.70 26.01
C VAL A 5 -15.75 -2.36 25.02
N ILE A 6 -14.50 -1.87 24.96
CA ILE A 6 -13.45 -2.51 24.17
C ILE A 6 -12.79 -3.57 25.06
N SER A 7 -13.00 -4.84 24.73
CA SER A 7 -12.35 -5.97 25.40
C SER A 7 -11.01 -6.31 24.74
N PRO A 8 -10.00 -6.75 25.51
CA PRO A 8 -8.73 -7.22 24.96
C PRO A 8 -8.93 -8.37 23.98
N SER A 9 -8.21 -8.31 22.86
CA SER A 9 -8.14 -9.40 21.89
C SER A 9 -7.40 -10.63 22.47
N THR A 10 -7.81 -11.83 22.07
CA THR A 10 -7.08 -13.08 22.35
C THR A 10 -5.91 -13.31 21.39
N THR A 11 -5.77 -12.50 20.34
CA THR A 11 -4.68 -12.57 19.36
C THR A 11 -3.35 -12.23 20.03
N SER A 12 -2.36 -13.11 19.89
CA SER A 12 -1.01 -12.84 20.38
C SER A 12 -0.40 -11.63 19.64
N ARG A 13 0.47 -10.87 20.31
CA ARG A 13 1.17 -9.74 19.70
C ARG A 13 1.92 -10.16 18.41
N ARG A 14 2.57 -11.33 18.42
CA ARG A 14 3.27 -11.87 17.25
C ARG A 14 2.32 -12.07 16.07
N GLN A 15 1.18 -12.72 16.31
CA GLN A 15 0.17 -12.94 15.27
C GLN A 15 -0.36 -11.61 14.73
N ALA A 16 -0.69 -10.65 15.61
CA ALA A 16 -1.19 -9.34 15.18
C ALA A 16 -0.19 -8.59 14.29
N ILE A 17 1.12 -8.69 14.57
CA ILE A 17 2.17 -8.10 13.72
C ILE A 17 2.23 -8.82 12.37
N THR A 18 2.19 -10.16 12.35
CA THR A 18 2.13 -10.95 11.12
C THR A 18 0.92 -10.56 10.26
N ASP A 19 -0.26 -10.43 10.87
CA ASP A 19 -1.50 -10.03 10.16
C ASP A 19 -1.37 -8.63 9.53
N ILE A 20 -0.68 -7.70 10.20
CA ILE A 20 -0.41 -6.37 9.65
C ILE A 20 0.54 -6.44 8.45
N ILE A 21 1.60 -7.26 8.53
CA ILE A 21 2.55 -7.44 7.42
C ILE A 21 1.83 -8.04 6.21
N GLU A 22 1.00 -9.08 6.40
CA GLU A 22 0.18 -9.65 5.34
C GLU A 22 -0.79 -8.61 4.75
N SER A 23 -1.45 -7.82 5.60
CA SER A 23 -2.31 -6.73 5.15
C SER A 23 -1.57 -5.72 4.28
N VAL A 24 -0.32 -5.35 4.63
CA VAL A 24 0.50 -4.44 3.82
C VAL A 24 0.87 -5.11 2.48
N ALA A 25 1.26 -6.38 2.48
CA ALA A 25 1.57 -7.12 1.24
C ALA A 25 0.36 -7.21 0.28
N LEU A 26 -0.85 -7.40 0.81
CA LEU A 26 -2.07 -7.37 0.01
C LEU A 26 -2.33 -5.98 -0.57
N GLN A 27 -2.08 -4.91 0.20
CA GLN A 27 -2.19 -3.54 -0.28
C GLN A 27 -1.16 -3.22 -1.37
N GLN A 28 0.09 -3.67 -1.23
CA GLN A 28 1.11 -3.57 -2.28
C GLN A 28 0.65 -4.23 -3.59
N THR A 29 0.09 -5.44 -3.49
CA THR A 29 -0.43 -6.17 -4.65
C THR A 29 -1.55 -5.39 -5.33
N ALA A 30 -2.51 -4.86 -4.57
CA ALA A 30 -3.57 -4.01 -5.11
C ALA A 30 -3.02 -2.74 -5.79
N LEU A 31 -2.01 -2.09 -5.21
CA LEU A 31 -1.41 -0.88 -5.76
C LEU A 31 -0.67 -1.16 -7.08
N SER A 32 -0.03 -2.32 -7.21
CA SER A 32 0.58 -2.74 -8.48
C SER A 32 -0.46 -2.89 -9.61
N HIS A 33 -1.64 -3.43 -9.31
CA HIS A 33 -2.74 -3.54 -10.28
C HIS A 33 -3.28 -2.17 -10.67
N ILE A 34 -3.41 -1.24 -9.72
CA ILE A 34 -3.81 0.14 -10.02
C ILE A 34 -2.78 0.81 -10.95
N LEU A 35 -1.48 0.70 -10.62
CA LEU A 35 -0.42 1.24 -11.46
C LEU A 35 -0.45 0.67 -12.89
N ASN A 36 -0.66 -0.64 -13.03
CA ASN A 36 -0.78 -1.27 -14.34
C ASN A 36 -1.99 -0.74 -15.11
N ALA A 37 -3.16 -0.62 -14.47
CA ALA A 37 -4.36 -0.08 -15.09
C ALA A 37 -4.20 1.39 -15.54
N GLU A 38 -3.52 2.21 -14.73
CA GLU A 38 -3.17 3.59 -15.12
C GLU A 38 -2.19 3.63 -16.31
N CYS A 39 -1.27 2.66 -16.40
CA CYS A 39 -0.36 2.51 -17.52
C CYS A 39 -1.11 2.11 -18.82
N GLU A 40 -2.00 1.12 -18.73
CA GLU A 40 -2.88 0.71 -19.84
C GLU A 40 -3.76 1.86 -20.32
N LYS A 41 -4.28 2.69 -19.40
CA LYS A 41 -5.04 3.90 -19.72
C LYS A 41 -4.23 4.89 -20.58
N LEU A 42 -2.97 5.13 -20.22
CA LEU A 42 -2.06 5.97 -21.02
C LEU A 42 -1.78 5.37 -22.39
N GLN A 43 -1.45 4.09 -22.45
CA GLN A 43 -1.19 3.41 -23.72
C GLN A 43 -2.41 3.46 -24.64
N ARG A 44 -3.62 3.29 -24.09
CA ARG A 44 -4.85 3.33 -24.86
C ARG A 44 -5.12 4.71 -25.46
N ILE A 45 -4.91 5.79 -24.70
CA ILE A 45 -5.13 7.14 -25.22
C ILE A 45 -4.05 7.55 -26.25
N LEU A 46 -2.80 7.14 -26.04
CA LEU A 46 -1.70 7.42 -26.98
C LEU A 46 -1.86 6.63 -28.29
N GLY A 47 -2.44 5.43 -28.24
CA GLY A 47 -2.77 4.64 -29.43
C GLY A 47 -4.03 5.12 -30.17
N ASN A 48 -4.81 6.05 -29.59
CA ASN A 48 -6.02 6.56 -30.23
C ASN A 48 -5.69 7.74 -31.16
N LYS A 49 -5.75 7.51 -32.48
CA LYS A 49 -5.46 8.51 -33.51
C LYS A 49 -6.45 9.68 -33.54
N GLU A 50 -7.63 9.53 -32.94
CA GLU A 50 -8.65 10.57 -32.85
C GLU A 50 -8.56 11.38 -31.55
N ALA A 51 -7.67 11.00 -30.62
CA ALA A 51 -7.52 11.70 -29.36
C ALA A 51 -6.90 13.09 -29.58
N SER A 52 -7.58 14.12 -29.07
CA SER A 52 -7.03 15.47 -29.08
C SER A 52 -5.83 15.60 -28.15
N HIS A 53 -4.91 16.52 -28.45
CA HIS A 53 -3.78 16.82 -27.56
C HIS A 53 -4.24 17.22 -26.15
N GLN A 54 -5.39 17.91 -26.05
CA GLN A 54 -5.97 18.30 -24.76
C GLN A 54 -6.44 17.07 -23.96
N THR A 55 -7.03 16.07 -24.63
CA THR A 55 -7.42 14.80 -24.01
C THR A 55 -6.20 14.02 -23.54
N ILE A 56 -5.15 13.93 -24.35
CA ILE A 56 -3.90 13.24 -23.98
C ILE A 56 -3.27 13.91 -22.75
N LEU A 57 -3.17 15.23 -22.75
CA LEU A 57 -2.62 15.99 -21.62
C LEU A 57 -3.47 15.83 -20.35
N ALA A 58 -4.80 15.87 -20.47
CA ALA A 58 -5.72 15.67 -19.35
C ALA A 58 -5.58 14.26 -18.76
N THR A 59 -5.49 13.23 -19.59
CA THR A 59 -5.26 11.85 -19.14
C THR A 59 -3.91 11.72 -18.44
N ASN A 60 -2.83 12.32 -18.98
CA ASN A 60 -1.52 12.30 -18.34
C ASN A 60 -1.53 12.94 -16.95
N LYS A 61 -2.16 14.12 -16.81
CA LYS A 61 -2.33 14.79 -15.51
C LYS A 61 -3.15 13.96 -14.53
N SER A 62 -4.18 13.25 -15.00
CA SER A 62 -4.96 12.34 -14.17
C SER A 62 -4.11 11.17 -13.66
N VAL A 63 -3.26 10.59 -14.50
CA VAL A 63 -2.38 9.48 -14.13
C VAL A 63 -1.30 9.94 -13.16
N GLU A 64 -0.69 11.12 -13.40
CA GLU A 64 0.26 11.75 -12.47
C GLU A 64 -0.37 11.96 -11.08
N ALA A 65 -1.61 12.44 -11.02
CA ALA A 65 -2.34 12.60 -9.77
C ALA A 65 -2.56 11.27 -9.02
N MET A 66 -2.89 10.19 -9.76
CA MET A 66 -3.03 8.85 -9.20
C MET A 66 -1.71 8.30 -8.68
N VAL A 67 -0.62 8.43 -9.44
CA VAL A 67 0.73 8.05 -8.98
C VAL A 67 1.10 8.80 -7.71
N GLY A 68 0.86 10.11 -7.66
CA GLY A 68 1.10 10.90 -6.45
C GLY A 68 0.26 10.44 -5.25
N ALA A 69 -0.97 9.98 -5.46
CA ALA A 69 -1.80 9.40 -4.40
C ALA A 69 -1.25 8.06 -3.91
N ILE A 70 -0.78 7.21 -4.83
CA ILE A 70 -0.15 5.92 -4.50
C ILE A 70 1.13 6.15 -3.71
N THR A 71 2.00 7.09 -4.10
CA THR A 71 3.21 7.42 -3.34
C THR A 71 2.90 7.88 -1.92
N ARG A 72 1.83 8.65 -1.71
CA ARG A 72 1.40 9.03 -0.36
C ARG A 72 0.93 7.84 0.46
N LEU A 73 0.19 6.92 -0.15
CA LEU A 73 -0.23 5.69 0.52
C LEU A 73 0.98 4.81 0.85
N GLU A 74 1.96 4.71 -0.04
CA GLU A 74 3.18 3.95 0.20
C GLU A 74 3.95 4.44 1.43
N MET A 75 4.08 5.75 1.61
CA MET A 75 4.69 6.31 2.81
C MET A 75 3.92 5.91 4.09
N VAL A 76 2.59 5.82 4.02
CA VAL A 76 1.76 5.37 5.16
C VAL A 76 1.97 3.87 5.43
N LEU A 77 2.04 3.05 4.38
CA LEU A 77 2.30 1.61 4.52
C LEU A 77 3.68 1.33 5.10
N GLN A 78 4.71 2.05 4.64
CA GLN A 78 6.04 2.01 5.22
C GLN A 78 6.02 2.42 6.71
N SER A 79 5.31 3.50 7.04
CA SER A 79 5.18 3.95 8.43
C SER A 79 4.49 2.92 9.33
N LYS A 80 3.53 2.14 8.81
CA LYS A 80 2.90 1.05 9.56
C LYS A 80 3.89 -0.07 9.90
N LEU A 81 4.75 -0.43 8.95
CA LEU A 81 5.78 -1.45 9.16
C LEU A 81 6.88 -0.97 10.13
N ALA A 82 7.25 0.32 10.06
CA ALA A 82 8.24 0.93 10.94
C ALA A 82 7.89 0.81 12.44
N LEU A 83 6.60 0.72 12.79
CA LEU A 83 6.14 0.52 14.17
C LEU A 83 6.66 -0.76 14.82
N PHE A 84 7.06 -1.75 14.02
CA PHE A 84 7.47 -3.07 14.50
C PHE A 84 8.86 -3.46 14.02
N GLU A 85 9.69 -2.53 13.52
CA GLU A 85 11.05 -2.80 13.03
C GLU A 85 11.89 -3.63 14.02
N ASN A 86 11.82 -3.30 15.31
CA ASN A 86 12.53 -4.01 16.38
C ASN A 86 11.96 -5.40 16.72
N CYS A 87 10.91 -5.84 16.03
CA CYS A 87 10.23 -7.11 16.24
C CYS A 87 10.26 -8.02 14.99
N LEU A 88 10.88 -7.57 13.89
CA LEU A 88 10.94 -8.30 12.62
C LEU A 88 12.03 -9.39 12.58
N CYS A 89 12.94 -9.39 13.56
CA CYS A 89 13.99 -10.41 13.69
C CYS A 89 13.83 -11.12 15.03
N GLU A 90 13.88 -12.46 15.02
CA GLU A 90 14.29 -13.18 16.23
C GLU A 90 15.73 -12.75 16.52
N GLN A 91 15.98 -12.23 17.72
CA GLN A 91 17.36 -12.19 18.20
C GLN A 91 17.77 -13.65 18.33
N GLU A 92 18.65 -14.12 17.44
CA GLU A 92 19.40 -15.34 17.70
C GLU A 92 20.14 -15.11 19.03
N THR A 93 19.54 -15.56 20.13
CA THR A 93 20.28 -15.73 21.38
C THR A 93 21.24 -16.86 21.11
N ASN A 94 22.47 -16.51 20.74
CA ASN A 94 23.56 -17.46 20.71
C ASN A 94 23.69 -18.04 22.13
N PRO A 95 23.60 -19.36 22.33
CA PRO A 95 23.56 -19.96 23.67
C PRO A 95 24.93 -20.03 24.36
N GLU A 96 25.77 -18.98 24.26
CA GLU A 96 27.14 -18.97 24.81
C GLU A 96 27.50 -17.71 25.63
N ASP A 97 26.57 -17.18 26.45
CA ASP A 97 26.90 -16.33 27.61
C ASP A 97 26.21 -16.84 28.88
#